data_AF-A0A1I0BN03-F1
#
_entry.id   AF-A0A1I0BN03-F1
#
_cell.length_a   1.000
_cell.length_b   1.000
_cell.length_c   1.000
_cell.angle_alpha   90.00
_cell.angle_beta   90.00
_cell.angle_gamma   90.00
#
_symmetry.space_group_name_H-M   'P 1'
#
loop_
_entity.id
_entity.type
_entity.pdbx_description
1 polymer ?
#
loop_
_entity_poly.entity_id
_entity_poly.type
_entity_poly.pdbx_seq_one_letter_code
_entity_poly.pdbx_strand_id
1 'polypeptide(L)'
;MFTTAFPDSISKPASSINGAIEQINHIISWSKQNNSRIGYFAALYRQILEQTKISIEQNMFENDLRITRLTVIFANRYIQACFQYLTGQQSTQSWLAAFQETQHWRPIVLQHLLLGMNAHINLDLGIAVVDTVPVSELPDMKNDFDKINVVLASQVEEVQQKLARIWPLLRLLNSVVAEADDIVINFSMEKAREAAWSFAESLAPLSEELRAQEIMKKDQVVAMFSEVISRPGFAKSFACFMIRLGERGTIRQHIGVLE
;
A
#
# COMPACT_ATOMS: atom_id res chain seq x y z
N MET A 1 -26.32 4.12 11.33
CA MET A 1 -25.97 3.76 9.94
C MET A 1 -25.92 2.24 9.88
N PHE A 2 -26.58 1.62 8.90
CA PHE A 2 -26.45 0.18 8.68
C PHE A 2 -25.08 -0.08 8.06
N THR A 3 -24.19 -0.75 8.80
CA THR A 3 -22.94 -1.26 8.26
C THR A 3 -23.28 -2.41 7.33
N THR A 4 -22.97 -2.31 6.04
CA THR A 4 -23.14 -3.45 5.15
C THR A 4 -22.14 -4.53 5.52
N ALA A 5 -22.55 -5.80 5.46
CA ALA A 5 -21.62 -6.91 5.70
C ALA A 5 -20.44 -6.82 4.74
N PHE A 6 -19.23 -7.14 5.23
CA PHE A 6 -18.05 -7.16 4.36
C PHE A 6 -18.19 -8.32 3.35
N PRO A 7 -17.85 -8.13 2.06
CA PRO A 7 -18.16 -9.14 1.04
C PRO A 7 -17.45 -10.48 1.28
N ASP A 8 -18.23 -11.55 1.45
CA ASP A 8 -17.72 -12.92 1.63
C ASP A 8 -16.88 -13.41 0.45
N SER A 9 -17.10 -12.83 -0.75
CA SER A 9 -16.31 -13.13 -1.95
C SER A 9 -14.81 -12.84 -1.78
N ILE A 10 -14.44 -11.98 -0.83
CA ILE A 10 -13.06 -11.61 -0.50
C ILE A 10 -12.37 -12.67 0.38
N SER A 11 -13.13 -13.59 0.99
CA SER A 11 -12.57 -14.66 1.83
C SER A 11 -11.64 -15.64 1.09
N LYS A 12 -11.75 -15.69 -0.24
CA LYS A 12 -10.92 -16.55 -1.09
C LYS A 12 -9.83 -15.71 -1.77
N PRO A 13 -8.56 -16.17 -1.76
CA PRO A 13 -7.49 -15.49 -2.48
C PRO A 13 -7.80 -15.36 -3.97
N ALA A 14 -7.43 -14.22 -4.56
CA ALA A 14 -7.46 -14.02 -6.00
C ALA A 14 -6.45 -14.95 -6.69
N SER A 15 -6.84 -15.48 -7.86
CA SER A 15 -5.99 -16.35 -8.70
C SER A 15 -5.36 -15.64 -9.90
N SER A 16 -5.69 -14.36 -10.10
CA SER A 16 -5.19 -13.53 -11.21
C SER A 16 -5.19 -12.05 -10.83
N ILE A 17 -4.47 -11.22 -11.60
CA ILE A 17 -4.44 -9.77 -11.37
C ILE A 17 -5.85 -9.17 -11.52
N ASN A 18 -6.63 -9.62 -12.51
CA ASN A 18 -8.02 -9.18 -12.67
C ASN A 18 -8.88 -9.54 -11.46
N GLY A 19 -8.72 -10.76 -10.91
CA GLY A 19 -9.42 -11.17 -9.70
C GLY A 19 -9.02 -10.33 -8.47
N ALA A 20 -7.74 -9.96 -8.36
CA ALA A 20 -7.27 -9.08 -7.29
C ALA A 20 -7.85 -7.67 -7.41
N ILE A 21 -7.87 -7.11 -8.63
CA ILE A 21 -8.51 -5.82 -8.93
C ILE A 21 -10.01 -5.86 -8.59
N GLU A 22 -10.72 -6.93 -8.94
CA GLU A 22 -12.13 -7.12 -8.61
C GLU A 22 -12.37 -7.15 -7.08
N GLN A 23 -11.55 -7.88 -6.34
CA GLN A 23 -11.65 -7.91 -4.88
C GLN A 23 -11.34 -6.55 -4.24
N ILE A 24 -10.38 -5.81 -4.79
CA ILE A 24 -10.10 -4.43 -4.34
C ILE A 24 -11.26 -3.49 -4.68
N ASN A 25 -11.91 -3.66 -5.83
CA ASN A 25 -13.13 -2.92 -6.18
C ASN A 25 -14.26 -3.18 -5.18
N HIS A 26 -14.38 -4.41 -4.66
CA HIS A 26 -15.31 -4.71 -3.57
C HIS A 26 -14.93 -3.97 -2.28
N ILE A 27 -13.65 -3.91 -1.92
CA ILE A 27 -13.16 -3.14 -0.75
C ILE A 27 -13.47 -1.64 -0.90
N ILE A 28 -13.21 -1.06 -2.08
CA ILE A 28 -13.48 0.34 -2.39
C ILE A 28 -14.99 0.63 -2.29
N SER A 29 -15.81 -0.22 -2.92
CA SER A 29 -17.27 -0.07 -2.94
C SER A 29 -17.87 -0.16 -1.54
N TRP A 30 -17.44 -1.15 -0.75
CA TRP A 30 -17.82 -1.29 0.65
C TRP A 30 -17.39 -0.05 1.46
N SER A 31 -16.17 0.43 1.25
CA SER A 31 -15.65 1.61 1.96
C SER A 31 -16.44 2.89 1.65
N LYS A 32 -16.86 3.08 0.39
CA LYS A 32 -17.75 4.18 -0.01
C LYS A 32 -19.13 4.10 0.65
N GLN A 33 -19.70 2.90 0.74
CA GLN A 33 -21.03 2.68 1.35
C GLN A 33 -21.01 2.89 2.86
N ASN A 34 -19.90 2.53 3.52
CA ASN A 34 -19.76 2.57 4.98
C ASN A 34 -19.01 3.80 5.50
N ASN A 35 -18.65 4.75 4.62
CA ASN A 35 -17.80 5.89 4.96
C ASN A 35 -16.49 5.48 5.66
N SER A 36 -15.85 4.41 5.18
CA SER A 36 -14.59 3.91 5.76
C SER A 36 -13.38 4.49 5.03
N ARG A 37 -12.39 4.98 5.79
CA ARG A 37 -11.12 5.47 5.23
C ARG A 37 -10.19 4.36 4.76
N ILE A 38 -10.51 3.08 5.02
CA ILE A 38 -9.81 1.92 4.43
C ILE A 38 -9.79 2.04 2.89
N GLY A 39 -10.85 2.62 2.32
CA GLY A 39 -10.95 2.86 0.88
C GLY A 39 -9.88 3.81 0.31
N TYR A 40 -9.19 4.60 1.12
CA TYR A 40 -8.16 5.53 0.63
C TYR A 40 -6.96 4.78 0.05
N PHE A 41 -6.37 3.87 0.82
CA PHE A 41 -5.27 3.05 0.32
C PHE A 41 -5.75 2.05 -0.74
N ALA A 42 -6.94 1.47 -0.59
CA ALA A 42 -7.51 0.57 -1.58
C ALA A 42 -7.63 1.21 -2.98
N ALA A 43 -8.13 2.46 -3.05
CA ALA A 43 -8.27 3.20 -4.29
C ALA A 43 -6.93 3.46 -4.97
N LEU A 44 -5.94 3.94 -4.20
CA LEU A 44 -4.58 4.14 -4.71
C LEU A 44 -3.95 2.83 -5.19
N TYR A 45 -4.09 1.75 -4.41
CA TYR A 45 -3.46 0.47 -4.73
C TYR A 45 -4.05 -0.18 -5.98
N ARG A 46 -5.36 -0.02 -6.23
CA ARG A 46 -6.00 -0.48 -7.48
C ARG A 46 -5.32 0.10 -8.71
N GLN A 47 -5.03 1.40 -8.69
CA GLN A 47 -4.35 2.09 -9.80
C GLN A 47 -2.96 1.49 -10.05
N ILE A 48 -2.19 1.24 -9.00
CA ILE A 48 -0.86 0.61 -9.11
C ILE A 48 -0.97 -0.81 -9.72
N LEU A 49 -1.96 -1.59 -9.33
CA LEU A 49 -2.19 -2.92 -9.91
C LEU A 49 -2.60 -2.86 -11.38
N GLU A 50 -3.47 -1.92 -11.76
CA GLU A 50 -3.86 -1.70 -13.15
C GLU A 50 -2.67 -1.30 -14.01
N GLN A 51 -1.84 -0.38 -13.54
CA GLN A 51 -0.64 0.02 -14.27
C GLN A 51 0.37 -1.13 -14.36
N THR A 52 0.55 -1.90 -13.29
CA THR A 52 1.43 -3.09 -13.30
C THR A 52 0.94 -4.12 -14.32
N LYS A 53 -0.38 -4.35 -14.39
CA LYS A 53 -0.99 -5.22 -15.40
C LYS A 53 -0.67 -4.75 -16.82
N ILE A 54 -0.84 -3.46 -17.10
CA ILE A 54 -0.52 -2.87 -18.42
C ILE A 54 0.96 -3.11 -18.76
N SER A 55 1.87 -2.90 -17.80
CA SER A 55 3.30 -3.12 -18.02
C SER A 55 3.66 -4.57 -18.32
N ILE A 56 2.99 -5.53 -17.68
CA ILE A 56 3.13 -6.97 -17.98
C ILE A 56 2.61 -7.27 -19.39
N GLU A 57 1.45 -6.74 -19.78
CA GLU A 57 0.87 -6.92 -21.12
C GLU A 57 1.75 -6.32 -22.24
N GLN A 58 2.58 -5.33 -21.89
CA GLN A 58 3.56 -4.70 -22.77
C GLN A 58 4.90 -5.44 -22.83
N ASN A 59 5.03 -6.60 -22.18
CA ASN A 59 6.26 -7.38 -22.07
C ASN A 59 7.43 -6.56 -21.52
N MET A 60 7.16 -5.73 -20.50
CA MET A 60 8.22 -4.91 -19.91
C MET A 60 9.22 -5.73 -19.10
N PHE A 61 8.88 -6.93 -18.62
CA PHE A 61 9.73 -7.69 -17.71
C PHE A 61 10.48 -8.82 -18.44
N GLU A 62 11.62 -9.24 -17.90
CA GLU A 62 12.35 -10.42 -18.38
C GLU A 62 11.51 -11.68 -18.18
N ASN A 63 10.73 -11.74 -17.10
CA ASN A 63 9.78 -12.80 -16.84
C ASN A 63 8.43 -12.26 -16.33
N ASP A 64 7.55 -11.94 -17.27
CA ASP A 64 6.19 -11.45 -17.02
C ASP A 64 5.33 -12.41 -16.18
N LEU A 65 5.52 -13.73 -16.33
CA LEU A 65 4.80 -14.73 -15.53
C LEU A 65 5.21 -14.68 -14.06
N ARG A 66 6.50 -14.50 -13.78
CA ARG A 66 7.03 -14.33 -12.43
C ARG A 66 6.51 -13.06 -11.78
N ILE A 67 6.47 -11.94 -12.53
CA ILE A 67 5.92 -10.68 -12.02
C ILE A 67 4.40 -10.74 -11.84
N THR A 68 3.70 -11.46 -12.72
CA THR A 68 2.26 -11.75 -12.54
C THR A 68 2.02 -12.49 -11.23
N ARG A 69 2.80 -13.55 -10.96
CA ARG A 69 2.70 -14.32 -9.71
C ARG A 69 2.99 -13.45 -8.48
N LEU A 70 4.08 -12.68 -8.49
CA LEU A 70 4.39 -11.74 -7.40
C LEU A 70 3.24 -10.77 -7.16
N THR A 71 2.69 -10.18 -8.23
CA THR A 71 1.61 -9.19 -8.16
C THR A 71 0.37 -9.79 -7.49
N VAL A 72 -0.01 -11.02 -7.83
CA VAL A 72 -1.17 -11.70 -7.23
C VAL A 72 -0.92 -12.06 -5.77
N ILE A 73 0.25 -12.62 -5.44
CA ILE A 73 0.62 -12.96 -4.05
C ILE A 73 0.61 -11.70 -3.19
N PHE A 74 1.24 -10.63 -3.69
CA PHE A 74 1.35 -9.36 -2.99
C PHE A 74 -0.03 -8.72 -2.74
N ALA A 75 -0.89 -8.69 -3.75
CA ALA A 75 -2.26 -8.20 -3.60
C ALA A 75 -3.07 -9.01 -2.59
N ASN A 76 -2.95 -10.33 -2.61
CA ASN A 76 -3.65 -11.21 -1.67
C ASN A 76 -3.26 -10.94 -0.22
N ARG A 77 -2.01 -10.51 0.07
CA ARG A 77 -1.61 -10.14 1.43
C ARG A 77 -2.42 -8.94 1.96
N TYR A 78 -2.56 -7.89 1.16
CA TYR A 78 -3.38 -6.73 1.53
C TYR A 78 -4.86 -7.08 1.63
N ILE A 79 -5.38 -7.85 0.67
CA ILE A 79 -6.78 -8.26 0.63
C ILE A 79 -7.12 -9.11 1.87
N GLN A 80 -6.25 -10.05 2.23
CA GLN A 80 -6.41 -10.87 3.43
C GLN A 80 -6.37 -10.02 4.69
N ALA A 81 -5.47 -9.03 4.78
CA ALA A 81 -5.41 -8.11 5.92
C ALA A 81 -6.72 -7.31 6.07
N CYS A 82 -7.28 -6.82 4.97
CA CYS A 82 -8.61 -6.17 4.97
C CYS A 82 -9.70 -7.11 5.46
N PHE A 83 -9.75 -8.34 4.93
CA PHE A 83 -10.74 -9.34 5.33
C PHE A 83 -10.63 -9.67 6.81
N GLN A 84 -9.42 -9.92 7.30
CA GLN A 84 -9.18 -10.22 8.71
C GLN A 84 -9.69 -9.08 9.60
N TYR A 85 -9.24 -7.84 9.35
CA TYR A 85 -9.64 -6.69 10.15
C TYR A 85 -11.15 -6.44 10.13
N LEU A 86 -11.78 -6.50 8.95
CA LEU A 86 -13.19 -6.17 8.79
C LEU A 86 -14.16 -7.28 9.24
N THR A 87 -13.67 -8.51 9.38
CA THR A 87 -14.43 -9.64 9.95
C THR A 87 -14.08 -9.92 11.42
N GLY A 88 -13.26 -9.07 12.05
CA GLY A 88 -12.88 -9.19 13.46
C GLY A 88 -11.83 -10.26 13.75
N GLN A 89 -11.16 -10.79 12.73
CA GLN A 89 -10.00 -11.68 12.88
C GLN A 89 -8.71 -10.87 13.08
N GLN A 90 -7.68 -11.54 13.56
CA GLN A 90 -6.38 -10.90 13.78
C GLN A 90 -5.62 -10.75 12.45
N SER A 91 -5.28 -9.50 12.12
CA SER A 91 -4.32 -9.16 11.06
C SER A 91 -2.92 -8.97 11.65
N THR A 92 -1.90 -8.81 10.81
CA THR A 92 -0.57 -8.41 11.29
C THR A 92 -0.62 -7.07 12.02
N GLN A 93 0.31 -6.85 12.95
CA GLN A 93 0.33 -5.66 13.80
C GLN A 93 0.51 -4.38 12.97
N SER A 94 1.29 -4.43 11.88
CA SER A 94 1.47 -3.30 10.97
C SER A 94 0.16 -2.89 10.29
N TRP A 95 -0.61 -3.87 9.82
CA TRP A 95 -1.91 -3.63 9.19
C TRP A 95 -2.95 -3.20 10.20
N LEU A 96 -2.97 -3.83 11.38
CA LEU A 96 -3.84 -3.42 12.48
C LEU A 96 -3.61 -1.94 12.86
N ALA A 97 -2.36 -1.51 13.00
CA ALA A 97 -2.03 -0.12 13.28
C ALA A 97 -2.53 0.83 12.18
N ALA A 98 -2.33 0.48 10.90
CA ALA A 98 -2.83 1.27 9.79
C ALA A 98 -4.37 1.36 9.77
N PHE A 99 -5.05 0.24 9.99
CA PHE A 99 -6.52 0.20 9.99
C PHE A 99 -7.15 0.88 11.19
N GLN A 100 -6.55 0.82 12.38
CA GLN A 100 -7.05 1.53 13.56
C GLN A 100 -7.07 3.05 13.33
N GLU A 101 -6.05 3.61 12.68
CA GLU A 101 -6.01 5.04 12.36
C GLU A 101 -7.14 5.47 11.43
N THR A 102 -7.72 4.56 10.62
CA THR A 102 -8.88 4.87 9.76
C THR A 102 -10.14 5.26 10.53
N GLN A 103 -10.23 4.83 11.80
CA GLN A 103 -11.33 5.16 12.71
C GLN A 103 -11.22 6.58 13.27
N HIS A 104 -10.05 7.21 13.13
CA HIS A 104 -9.82 8.56 13.62
C HIS A 104 -10.05 9.60 12.51
N TRP A 105 -10.64 10.73 12.90
CA TRP A 105 -10.85 11.85 11.97
C TRP A 105 -9.58 12.66 11.71
N ARG A 106 -8.65 12.67 12.67
CA ARG A 106 -7.49 13.57 12.69
C ARG A 106 -6.47 13.32 11.56
N PRO A 107 -6.08 12.06 11.23
CA PRO A 107 -5.09 11.86 10.20
C PRO A 107 -5.56 12.41 8.84
N ILE A 108 -4.64 13.01 8.11
CA ILE A 108 -4.89 13.48 6.74
C ILE A 108 -4.89 12.29 5.77
N VAL A 109 -5.44 12.47 4.56
CA VAL A 109 -5.48 11.43 3.53
C VAL A 109 -4.07 10.87 3.28
N LEU A 110 -3.06 11.74 3.15
CA LEU A 110 -1.67 11.31 2.95
C LEU A 110 -1.16 10.40 4.08
N GLN A 111 -1.50 10.66 5.34
CA GLN A 111 -1.08 9.79 6.45
C GLN A 111 -1.71 8.40 6.33
N HIS A 112 -2.98 8.30 5.93
CA HIS A 112 -3.61 6.99 5.68
C HIS A 112 -2.93 6.23 4.54
N LEU A 113 -2.54 6.92 3.46
CA LEU A 113 -1.80 6.31 2.35
C LEU A 113 -0.43 5.81 2.82
N LEU A 114 0.31 6.64 3.54
CA LEU A 114 1.64 6.28 4.08
C LEU A 114 1.58 5.11 5.07
N LEU A 115 0.53 5.03 5.90
CA LEU A 115 0.31 3.89 6.80
C LEU A 115 0.07 2.58 6.04
N GLY A 116 -0.74 2.63 4.97
CA GLY A 116 -0.94 1.47 4.09
C GLY A 116 0.33 1.08 3.35
N MET A 117 1.06 2.05 2.80
CA MET A 117 2.37 1.82 2.16
C MET A 117 3.39 1.25 3.14
N ASN A 118 3.39 1.69 4.40
CA ASN A 118 4.29 1.17 5.42
C ASN A 118 4.07 -0.34 5.65
N ALA A 119 2.83 -0.77 5.91
CA ALA A 119 2.53 -2.19 6.07
C ALA A 119 2.78 -2.98 4.78
N HIS A 120 2.34 -2.45 3.64
CA HIS A 120 2.41 -3.17 2.37
C HIS A 120 3.84 -3.28 1.82
N ILE A 121 4.62 -2.20 1.82
CA ILE A 121 5.97 -2.24 1.25
C ILE A 121 6.96 -2.81 2.26
N ASN A 122 6.94 -2.36 3.53
CA ASN A 122 8.00 -2.73 4.47
C ASN A 122 7.82 -4.10 5.12
N LEU A 123 6.61 -4.67 5.11
CA LEU A 123 6.34 -6.03 5.58
C LEU A 123 5.97 -6.98 4.43
N ASP A 124 4.87 -6.71 3.72
CA ASP A 124 4.30 -7.70 2.80
C ASP A 124 5.19 -7.98 1.58
N LEU A 125 5.89 -6.98 1.05
CA LEU A 125 6.61 -7.12 -0.23
C LEU A 125 7.74 -8.16 -0.15
N GLY A 126 8.55 -8.13 0.90
CA GLY A 126 9.64 -9.11 1.07
C GLY A 126 9.12 -10.54 1.24
N ILE A 127 7.99 -10.70 1.93
CA ILE A 127 7.31 -11.99 2.10
C ILE A 127 6.79 -12.48 0.74
N ALA A 128 6.11 -11.61 -0.01
CA ALA A 128 5.56 -11.95 -1.32
C ALA A 128 6.65 -12.35 -2.33
N VAL A 129 7.84 -11.73 -2.26
CA VAL A 129 8.99 -12.12 -3.10
C VAL A 129 9.43 -13.55 -2.82
N VAL A 130 9.61 -13.93 -1.56
CA VAL A 130 10.04 -15.29 -1.18
C VAL A 130 8.96 -16.34 -1.46
N ASP A 131 7.69 -15.96 -1.36
CA ASP A 131 6.57 -16.83 -1.72
C ASP A 131 6.39 -16.95 -3.25
N THR A 132 7.00 -16.04 -4.02
CA THR A 132 6.97 -16.10 -5.48
C THR A 132 7.93 -17.16 -5.96
N VAL A 133 9.23 -17.02 -5.74
CA VAL A 133 10.27 -17.88 -6.35
C VAL A 133 10.96 -18.79 -5.34
N PRO A 134 11.45 -19.98 -5.74
CA PRO A 134 12.37 -20.72 -4.90
C PRO A 134 13.66 -19.91 -4.67
N VAL A 135 14.37 -20.21 -3.59
CA VAL A 135 15.60 -19.52 -3.17
C VAL A 135 16.65 -19.44 -4.29
N SER A 136 16.75 -20.49 -5.11
CA SER A 136 17.70 -20.56 -6.23
C SER A 136 17.41 -19.56 -7.36
N GLU A 137 16.16 -19.14 -7.53
CA GLU A 137 15.71 -18.21 -8.57
C GLU A 137 15.60 -16.76 -8.07
N LEU A 138 15.82 -16.53 -6.77
CA LEU A 138 15.71 -15.19 -6.18
C LEU A 138 16.68 -14.18 -6.83
N PRO A 139 17.97 -14.50 -7.06
CA PRO A 139 18.89 -13.54 -7.71
C PRO A 139 18.41 -13.10 -9.09
N ASP A 140 17.88 -14.03 -9.89
CA ASP A 140 17.38 -13.77 -11.25
C ASP A 140 16.12 -12.88 -11.27
N MET A 141 15.45 -12.71 -10.12
CA MET A 141 14.26 -11.88 -9.97
C MET A 141 14.59 -10.41 -9.71
N LYS A 142 15.83 -10.10 -9.31
CA LYS A 142 16.22 -8.75 -8.86
C LYS A 142 16.00 -7.70 -9.93
N ASN A 143 16.37 -7.98 -11.18
CA ASN A 143 16.23 -7.00 -12.26
C ASN A 143 14.76 -6.63 -12.50
N ASP A 144 13.88 -7.63 -12.61
CA ASP A 144 12.44 -7.39 -12.74
C ASP A 144 11.83 -6.71 -11.51
N PHE A 145 12.28 -7.08 -10.31
CA PHE A 145 11.87 -6.43 -9.07
C PHE A 145 12.21 -4.93 -9.08
N ASP A 146 13.41 -4.55 -9.53
CA ASP A 146 13.81 -3.15 -9.62
C ASP A 146 13.12 -2.43 -10.77
N LYS A 147 12.83 -3.12 -11.88
CA LYS A 147 12.14 -2.55 -13.04
C LYS A 147 10.74 -2.05 -12.72
N ILE A 148 10.06 -2.64 -11.73
CA ILE A 148 8.79 -2.12 -11.20
C ILE A 148 8.92 -0.67 -10.69
N ASN A 149 10.10 -0.22 -10.26
CA ASN A 149 10.30 1.17 -9.82
C ASN A 149 9.97 2.17 -10.93
N VAL A 150 10.19 1.82 -12.21
CA VAL A 150 9.81 2.65 -13.36
C VAL A 150 8.29 2.82 -13.42
N VAL A 151 7.55 1.74 -13.16
CA VAL A 151 6.09 1.77 -13.08
C VAL A 151 5.64 2.67 -11.94
N LEU A 152 6.19 2.49 -10.73
CA LEU A 152 5.83 3.29 -9.56
C LEU A 152 6.15 4.77 -9.73
N ALA A 153 7.32 5.09 -10.29
CA ALA A 153 7.74 6.47 -10.53
C ALA A 153 6.78 7.19 -11.48
N SER A 154 6.26 6.50 -12.51
CA SER A 154 5.26 7.05 -13.44
C SER A 154 3.93 7.43 -12.77
N GLN A 155 3.64 6.90 -11.57
CA GLN A 155 2.37 7.14 -10.87
C GLN A 155 2.48 8.26 -9.84
N VAL A 156 3.69 8.69 -9.46
CA VAL A 156 3.90 9.69 -8.39
C VAL A 156 3.21 11.01 -8.71
N GLU A 157 3.38 11.52 -9.93
CA GLU A 157 2.78 12.79 -10.34
C GLU A 157 1.24 12.72 -10.26
N GLU A 158 0.65 11.62 -10.76
CA GLU A 158 -0.80 11.44 -10.72
C GLU A 158 -1.33 11.42 -9.27
N VAL A 159 -0.65 10.72 -8.37
CA VAL A 159 -1.02 10.67 -6.94
C VAL A 159 -0.95 12.06 -6.30
N GLN A 160 0.08 12.84 -6.60
CA GLN A 160 0.18 14.21 -6.10
C GLN A 160 -0.95 15.09 -6.64
N GLN A 161 -1.28 14.96 -7.92
CA GLN A 161 -2.40 15.70 -8.51
C GLN A 161 -3.74 15.32 -7.84
N LYS A 162 -3.95 14.04 -7.49
CA LYS A 162 -5.11 13.58 -6.73
C LYS A 162 -5.16 14.18 -5.33
N LEU A 163 -4.04 14.15 -4.59
CA LEU A 163 -3.94 14.79 -3.28
C LEU A 163 -4.19 16.31 -3.35
N ALA A 164 -3.70 16.98 -4.39
CA ALA A 164 -3.92 18.40 -4.63
C ALA A 164 -5.38 18.74 -4.99
N ARG A 165 -6.20 17.77 -5.42
CA ARG A 165 -7.65 17.96 -5.58
C ARG A 165 -8.38 17.89 -4.23
N ILE A 166 -7.88 17.07 -3.30
CA ILE A 166 -8.44 16.93 -1.94
C ILE A 166 -8.08 18.15 -1.08
N TRP A 167 -6.84 18.62 -1.17
CA TRP A 167 -6.35 19.81 -0.49
C TRP A 167 -5.77 20.82 -1.50
N PRO A 168 -6.60 21.74 -2.05
CA PRO A 168 -6.17 22.66 -3.11
C PRO A 168 -4.99 23.57 -2.76
N LEU A 169 -4.79 23.88 -1.47
CA LEU A 169 -3.65 24.68 -1.02
C LEU A 169 -2.31 23.95 -1.22
N LEU A 170 -2.32 22.62 -1.38
CA LEU A 170 -1.14 21.84 -1.76
C LEU A 170 -0.53 22.33 -3.08
N ARG A 171 -1.36 22.80 -4.04
CA ARG A 171 -0.87 23.32 -5.33
C ARG A 171 0.05 24.52 -5.18
N LEU A 172 -0.22 25.37 -4.18
CA LEU A 172 0.59 26.56 -3.90
C LEU A 172 1.94 26.19 -3.27
N LEU A 173 1.98 25.09 -2.50
CA LEU A 173 3.22 24.56 -1.93
C LEU A 173 4.05 23.83 -2.99
N ASN A 174 3.41 22.96 -3.78
CA ASN A 174 4.08 22.21 -4.84
C ASN A 174 4.65 23.13 -5.93
N SER A 175 3.99 24.25 -6.26
CA SER A 175 4.52 25.20 -7.27
C SER A 175 5.88 25.82 -6.90
N VAL A 176 6.31 25.70 -5.64
CA VAL A 176 7.59 26.23 -5.14
C VAL A 176 8.66 25.14 -5.02
N VAL A 177 8.28 23.85 -4.96
CA VAL A 177 9.18 22.73 -4.56
C VAL A 177 9.03 21.45 -5.42
N ALA A 178 8.16 21.44 -6.44
CA ALA A 178 7.73 20.22 -7.15
C ALA A 178 8.85 19.26 -7.59
N GLU A 179 9.92 19.75 -8.25
CA GLU A 179 11.00 18.89 -8.74
C GLU A 179 11.77 18.20 -7.60
N ALA A 180 11.92 18.85 -6.45
CA ALA A 180 12.61 18.27 -5.29
C ALA A 180 11.74 17.23 -4.58
N ASP A 181 10.42 17.44 -4.52
CA ASP A 181 9.49 16.52 -3.87
C ASP A 181 9.36 15.20 -4.63
N ASP A 182 9.32 15.23 -5.97
CA ASP A 182 9.29 14.01 -6.81
C ASP A 182 10.54 13.15 -6.61
N ILE A 183 11.71 13.79 -6.56
CA ILE A 183 12.99 13.10 -6.32
C ILE A 183 13.01 12.46 -4.93
N VAL A 184 12.54 13.17 -3.91
CA VAL A 184 12.52 12.66 -2.52
C VAL A 184 11.54 11.50 -2.36
N ILE A 185 10.36 11.57 -2.97
CA ILE A 185 9.36 10.49 -2.92
C ILE A 185 9.91 9.26 -3.64
N ASN A 186 10.43 9.41 -4.85
CA ASN A 186 11.00 8.30 -5.62
C ASN A 186 12.18 7.65 -4.90
N PHE A 187 13.11 8.46 -4.38
CA PHE A 187 14.23 7.96 -3.58
C PHE A 187 13.76 7.20 -2.33
N SER A 188 12.74 7.73 -1.64
CA SER A 188 12.18 7.07 -0.45
C SER A 188 11.51 5.74 -0.78
N MET A 189 10.79 5.66 -1.92
CA MET A 189 10.18 4.42 -2.40
C MET A 189 11.24 3.38 -2.79
N GLU A 190 12.29 3.80 -3.50
CA GLU A 190 13.41 2.94 -3.87
C GLU A 190 14.08 2.35 -2.63
N LYS A 191 14.36 3.18 -1.61
CA LYS A 191 14.94 2.71 -0.34
C LYS A 191 14.04 1.74 0.42
N ALA A 192 12.73 1.98 0.45
CA ALA A 192 11.78 1.05 1.07
C ALA A 192 11.77 -0.32 0.33
N ARG A 193 11.85 -0.30 -1.00
CA ARG A 193 11.90 -1.53 -1.81
C ARG A 193 13.23 -2.26 -1.72
N GLU A 194 14.35 -1.55 -1.62
CA GLU A 194 15.67 -2.13 -1.33
C GLU A 194 15.67 -2.83 0.04
N ALA A 195 15.04 -2.22 1.05
CA ALA A 195 14.87 -2.84 2.36
C ALA A 195 13.94 -4.07 2.31
N ALA A 196 12.89 -4.05 1.48
CA ALA A 196 12.03 -5.20 1.26
C ALA A 196 12.75 -6.34 0.53
N TRP A 197 13.61 -6.02 -0.44
CA TRP A 197 14.48 -6.99 -1.11
C TRP A 197 15.45 -7.63 -0.13
N SER A 198 16.16 -6.82 0.67
CA SER A 198 17.07 -7.31 1.71
C SER A 198 16.34 -8.22 2.71
N PHE A 199 15.09 -7.88 3.03
CA PHE A 199 14.26 -8.73 3.88
C PHE A 199 13.92 -10.06 3.20
N ALA A 200 13.57 -10.06 1.91
CA ALA A 200 13.37 -11.29 1.14
C ALA A 200 14.62 -12.18 1.14
N GLU A 201 15.81 -11.61 0.91
CA GLU A 201 17.08 -12.34 0.96
C GLU A 201 17.34 -12.95 2.34
N SER A 202 16.97 -12.25 3.41
CA SER A 202 17.09 -12.79 4.78
C SER A 202 16.11 -13.92 5.09
N LEU A 203 14.91 -13.89 4.48
CA LEU A 203 13.86 -14.88 4.70
C LEU A 203 14.03 -16.15 3.86
N ALA A 204 14.56 -16.00 2.64
CA ALA A 204 14.67 -17.07 1.66
C ALA A 204 15.38 -18.35 2.18
N PRO A 205 16.55 -18.28 2.84
CA PRO A 205 17.25 -19.48 3.30
C PRO A 205 16.65 -20.11 4.57
N LEU A 206 15.68 -19.45 5.21
CA LEU A 206 15.14 -19.90 6.49
C LEU A 206 14.10 -21.01 6.31
N SER A 207 14.05 -21.91 7.29
CA SER A 207 12.92 -22.84 7.47
C SER A 207 11.62 -22.07 7.71
N GLU A 208 10.48 -22.72 7.48
CA GLU A 208 9.16 -22.10 7.66
C GLU A 208 8.96 -21.51 9.07
N GLU A 209 9.39 -22.24 10.11
CA GLU A 209 9.30 -21.78 11.49
C GLU A 209 10.15 -20.53 11.76
N LEU A 210 11.42 -20.53 11.33
CA LEU A 210 12.32 -19.39 11.50
C LEU A 210 11.84 -18.19 10.68
N ARG A 211 11.32 -18.44 9.47
CA ARG A 211 10.73 -17.41 8.61
C ARG A 211 9.54 -16.74 9.28
N ALA A 212 8.64 -17.51 9.88
CA ALA A 212 7.50 -16.98 10.63
C ALA A 212 7.95 -16.11 11.81
N GLN A 213 8.98 -16.52 12.55
CA GLN A 213 9.56 -15.72 13.65
C GLN A 213 10.15 -14.39 13.15
N GLU A 214 10.93 -14.41 12.07
CA GLU A 214 11.50 -13.18 11.50
C GLU A 214 10.43 -12.25 10.92
N ILE A 215 9.37 -12.80 10.31
CA ILE A 215 8.19 -12.02 9.88
C ILE A 215 7.52 -11.34 11.08
N MET A 216 7.31 -12.05 12.19
CA MET A 216 6.72 -11.46 13.39
C MET A 216 7.58 -10.34 13.98
N LYS A 217 8.91 -10.50 14.01
CA LYS A 217 9.83 -9.45 14.48
C LYS A 217 9.77 -8.22 13.57
N LYS A 218 9.80 -8.43 12.25
CA LYS A 218 9.69 -7.36 11.26
C LYS A 218 8.35 -6.62 11.39
N ASP A 219 7.26 -7.36 11.54
CA ASP A 219 5.91 -6.82 11.72
C ASP A 219 5.82 -5.87 12.92
N GLN A 220 6.40 -6.23 14.07
CA GLN A 220 6.47 -5.34 15.24
C GLN A 220 7.22 -4.04 14.94
N VAL A 221 8.36 -4.11 14.25
CA VAL A 221 9.14 -2.92 13.87
C VAL A 221 8.36 -2.02 12.92
N VAL A 222 7.71 -2.61 11.91
CA VAL A 222 6.89 -1.88 10.95
C VAL A 222 5.67 -1.26 11.64
N ALA A 223 5.04 -1.96 12.58
CA ALA A 223 3.94 -1.45 13.39
C ALA A 223 4.34 -0.25 14.26
N MET A 224 5.52 -0.30 14.90
CA MET A 224 6.03 0.84 15.68
C MET A 224 6.27 2.08 14.78
N PHE A 225 6.71 1.87 13.53
CA PHE A 225 6.91 2.99 12.60
C PHE A 225 5.61 3.71 12.22
N SER A 226 4.46 3.02 12.31
CA SER A 226 3.14 3.64 12.09
C SER A 226 2.88 4.81 13.03
N GLU A 227 3.43 4.81 14.25
CA GLU A 227 3.31 5.93 15.19
C GLU A 227 4.04 7.17 14.69
N VAL A 228 5.20 7.01 14.05
CA VAL A 228 5.95 8.12 13.45
C VAL A 228 5.14 8.76 12.32
N ILE A 229 4.39 7.95 11.57
CA ILE A 229 3.54 8.43 10.48
C ILE A 229 2.28 9.11 11.03
N SER A 230 1.57 8.50 11.98
CA SER A 230 0.32 9.06 12.50
C SER A 230 0.54 10.23 13.46
N ARG A 231 1.67 10.25 14.18
CA ARG A 231 2.01 11.24 15.21
C ARG A 231 3.47 11.72 15.06
N PRO A 232 3.79 12.49 14.00
CA PRO A 232 5.16 12.90 13.65
C PRO A 232 5.80 13.96 14.58
N GLY A 233 5.30 14.13 15.81
CA GLY A 233 5.72 15.15 16.77
C GLY A 233 4.94 16.46 16.68
N PHE A 234 5.02 17.30 17.72
CA PHE A 234 4.10 18.43 17.93
C PHE A 234 3.96 19.38 16.72
N ALA A 235 5.07 19.89 16.19
CA ALA A 235 5.05 20.85 15.09
C ALA A 235 4.44 20.25 13.79
N LYS A 236 4.86 19.04 13.43
CA LYS A 236 4.34 18.34 12.25
C LYS A 236 2.88 17.93 12.44
N SER A 237 2.51 17.45 13.63
CA SER A 237 1.11 17.15 13.98
C SER A 237 0.21 18.38 13.91
N PHE A 238 0.69 19.56 14.31
CA PHE A 238 -0.03 20.82 14.15
C PHE A 238 -0.20 21.19 12.67
N ALA A 239 0.86 21.05 11.86
CA ALA A 239 0.76 21.25 10.41
C ALA A 239 -0.26 20.28 9.78
N CYS A 240 -0.20 18.98 10.10
CA CYS A 240 -1.18 17.99 9.65
C CYS A 240 -2.60 18.36 10.08
N PHE A 241 -2.79 18.91 11.29
CA PHE A 241 -4.10 19.37 11.74
C PHE A 241 -4.62 20.54 10.87
N MET A 242 -3.76 21.50 10.54
CA MET A 242 -4.13 22.60 9.61
C MET A 242 -4.48 22.07 8.22
N ILE A 243 -3.73 21.08 7.71
CA ILE A 243 -4.03 20.40 6.45
C ILE A 243 -5.39 19.70 6.53
N ARG A 244 -5.66 18.96 7.61
CA ARG A 244 -6.92 18.23 7.84
C ARG A 244 -8.15 19.13 7.82
N LEU A 245 -8.02 20.36 8.34
CA LEU A 245 -9.08 21.39 8.26
C LEU A 245 -9.28 21.91 6.83
N GLY A 246 -8.23 21.88 6.01
CA GLY A 246 -8.25 22.31 4.61
C GLY A 246 -8.70 21.22 3.62
N GLU A 247 -8.67 19.93 3.99
CA GLU A 247 -9.16 18.84 3.15
C GLU A 247 -10.67 18.95 2.93
N ARG A 248 -11.09 19.05 1.66
CA ARG A 248 -12.48 19.27 1.29
C ARG A 248 -13.13 17.99 0.79
N GLY A 249 -14.26 17.65 1.39
CA GLY A 249 -15.14 16.58 0.93
C GLY A 249 -15.39 15.52 1.98
N THR A 250 -16.27 14.59 1.63
CA THR A 250 -16.59 13.41 2.42
C THR A 250 -15.57 12.30 2.16
N ILE A 251 -15.56 11.28 3.03
CA ILE A 251 -14.72 10.09 2.84
C ILE A 251 -14.99 9.46 1.47
N ARG A 252 -16.25 9.32 1.07
CA ARG A 252 -16.65 8.83 -0.26
C ARG A 252 -16.08 9.66 -1.41
N GLN A 253 -16.09 10.99 -1.30
CA GLN A 253 -15.54 11.89 -2.31
C GLN A 253 -14.02 11.76 -2.41
N HIS A 254 -13.33 11.68 -1.27
CA HIS A 254 -11.88 11.47 -1.27
C HIS A 254 -11.50 10.12 -1.91
N ILE A 255 -12.23 9.04 -1.60
CA ILE A 255 -12.03 7.74 -2.27
C ILE A 255 -12.19 7.89 -3.79
N GLY A 256 -13.25 8.57 -4.24
CA GLY A 256 -13.50 8.79 -5.67
C GLY A 256 -12.47 9.69 -6.37
N VAL A 257 -11.74 10.53 -5.64
CA VAL A 257 -10.60 11.30 -6.19
C VAL A 257 -9.33 10.45 -6.28
N LEU A 258 -9.18 9.47 -5.39
CA LEU A 258 -8.02 8.56 -5.35
C LEU A 258 -8.10 7.42 -6.37
N GLU A 259 -9.30 7.06 -6.83
CA GLU A 259 -9.53 6.13 -7.94
C GLU A 259 -8.98 6.63 -9.27
#